data_AF-A0A1J3HTY1-F1
#
_entry.id   AF-A0A1J3HTY1-F1
#
_cell.length_a   1.000
_cell.length_b   1.000
_cell.length_c   1.000
_cell.angle_alpha   90.00
_cell.angle_beta   90.00
_cell.angle_gamma   90.00
#
_symmetry.space_group_name_H-M   'P 1'
#
loop_
_entity.id
_entity.type
_entity.pdbx_description
1 polymer ?
#
loop_
_entity_poly.entity_id
_entity_poly.type
_entity_poly.pdbx_seq_one_letter_code
_entity_poly.pdbx_strand_id
1 'polypeptide(L)'
;PRCRTYSSPPLPSSQHTPAAMASIMKSAATGRVAARKAPVVAAPAMDARFKVWQPVNNKQYETFSYLPPLTNQEIARQVDYIINNGYTPCLE
;
A
#
# COMPACT_ATOMS: atom_id res chain seq x y z
N PRO A 1 1.33 37.01 28.09
CA PRO A 1 2.35 36.66 27.08
C PRO A 1 1.94 37.21 25.70
N ARG A 2 2.69 38.24 25.26
CA ARG A 2 2.44 39.20 24.17
C ARG A 2 1.89 38.63 22.85
N CYS A 3 0.77 39.19 22.40
CA CYS A 3 0.43 39.29 20.97
C CYS A 3 1.55 40.07 20.27
N ARG A 4 2.20 39.43 19.30
CA ARG A 4 3.27 40.03 18.50
C ARG A 4 2.63 40.69 17.28
N THR A 5 2.54 42.01 17.30
CA THR A 5 2.22 42.83 16.13
C THR A 5 3.35 42.67 15.11
N TYR A 6 3.04 42.20 13.91
CA TYR A 6 3.96 42.25 12.77
C TYR A 6 3.61 43.50 11.96
N SER A 7 4.47 44.51 12.03
CA SER A 7 4.39 45.72 11.22
C SER A 7 5.00 45.41 9.84
N SER A 8 4.21 45.49 8.77
CA SER A 8 4.69 45.26 7.40
C SER A 8 5.53 46.45 6.90
N PRO A 9 6.66 46.23 6.21
CA PRO A 9 7.39 47.29 5.52
C PRO A 9 6.67 47.73 4.23
N PRO A 10 6.82 48.99 3.79
CA PRO A 10 6.14 49.52 2.61
C PRO A 10 6.76 49.01 1.29
N LEU A 11 5.90 48.80 0.29
CA LEU A 11 6.27 48.43 -1.07
C LEU A 11 6.93 49.62 -1.80
N PRO A 12 7.97 49.41 -2.62
CA PRO A 12 8.49 50.46 -3.49
C PRO A 12 7.58 50.67 -4.71
N SER A 13 7.06 51.89 -4.84
CA SER A 13 6.44 52.43 -6.04
C SER A 13 7.50 52.65 -7.13
N SER A 14 7.33 52.06 -8.32
CA SER A 14 8.11 52.45 -9.50
C SER A 14 7.25 52.39 -10.78
N GLN A 15 6.61 53.54 -11.04
CA GLN A 15 6.65 54.31 -12.28
C GLN A 15 6.44 53.57 -13.62
N HIS A 16 5.34 53.96 -14.27
CA HIS A 16 4.95 53.64 -15.64
C HIS A 16 5.93 54.23 -16.68
N THR A 17 6.21 53.47 -17.74
CA THR A 17 6.52 54.00 -19.08
C THR A 17 5.74 53.20 -20.13
N PRO A 18 5.09 53.83 -21.13
CA PRO A 18 4.38 53.15 -22.20
C PRO A 18 5.25 52.99 -23.46
N ALA A 19 4.76 52.15 -24.38
CA ALA A 19 5.25 51.86 -25.74
C ALA A 19 6.25 50.69 -25.82
N ALA A 20 6.09 49.68 -26.69
CA ALA A 20 5.37 49.63 -27.96
C ALA A 20 4.64 48.29 -28.15
N MET A 21 3.41 48.35 -28.65
CA MET A 21 2.67 47.19 -29.17
C MET A 21 3.24 46.79 -30.54
N ALA A 22 4.20 45.86 -30.54
CA ALA A 22 4.59 45.16 -31.75
C ALA A 22 3.76 43.87 -31.85
N SER A 23 2.68 43.93 -32.63
CA SER A 23 1.88 42.77 -32.99
C SER A 23 2.67 41.89 -33.96
N ILE A 24 3.28 40.82 -33.44
CA ILE A 24 3.81 39.73 -34.26
C ILE A 24 2.77 38.62 -34.19
N MET A 25 1.99 38.49 -35.26
CA MET A 25 1.17 37.30 -35.52
C MET A 25 2.11 36.09 -35.62
N LYS A 26 2.17 35.28 -34.55
CA LYS A 26 2.76 33.94 -34.61
C LYS A 26 1.69 32.99 -35.16
N SER A 27 1.88 32.56 -36.41
CA SER A 27 1.09 31.50 -37.03
C SER A 27 1.03 30.27 -36.11
N ALA A 28 -0.17 29.84 -35.76
CA ALA A 28 -0.40 28.63 -34.99
C ALA A 28 -0.09 27.41 -35.88
N ALA A 29 1.12 26.86 -35.74
CA ALA A 29 1.40 25.51 -36.19
C ALA A 29 0.86 24.56 -35.11
N THR A 30 -0.27 23.89 -35.38
CA THR A 30 -0.82 22.84 -34.52
C THR A 30 0.11 21.61 -34.56
N GLY A 31 1.19 21.66 -33.78
CA GLY A 31 2.03 20.50 -33.52
C GLY A 31 1.26 19.47 -32.70
N ARG A 32 1.08 18.25 -33.25
CA ARG A 32 0.51 17.13 -32.48
C ARG A 32 1.47 16.81 -31.33
N VAL A 33 1.06 17.11 -30.09
CA VAL A 33 1.81 16.69 -28.89
C VAL A 33 1.60 15.19 -28.74
N ALA A 34 2.64 14.39 -29.02
CA ALA A 34 2.61 12.97 -28.72
C ALA A 34 2.43 12.77 -27.21
N ALA A 35 1.37 12.05 -26.82
CA ALA A 35 1.10 11.70 -25.43
C ALA A 35 2.25 10.83 -24.91
N ARG A 36 3.05 11.39 -23.99
CA ARG A 36 4.10 10.64 -23.29
C ARG A 36 3.40 9.69 -22.34
N LYS A 37 3.47 8.37 -22.56
CA LYS A 37 3.00 7.40 -21.56
C LYS A 37 3.78 7.63 -20.27
N ALA A 38 3.09 7.91 -19.17
CA ALA A 38 3.72 8.03 -17.87
C ALA A 38 4.43 6.71 -17.51
N PRO A 39 5.63 6.76 -16.89
CA PRO A 39 6.25 5.55 -16.39
C PRO A 39 5.34 4.93 -15.33
N VAL A 40 5.09 3.63 -15.44
CA VAL A 40 4.43 2.88 -14.37
C VAL A 40 5.40 2.88 -13.19
N VAL A 41 5.12 3.70 -12.19
CA VAL A 41 5.89 3.71 -10.95
C VAL A 41 5.57 2.41 -10.22
N ALA A 42 6.55 1.53 -10.09
CA ALA A 42 6.42 0.30 -9.32
C ALA A 42 6.08 0.65 -7.87
N ALA A 43 5.06 -0.02 -7.31
CA ALA A 43 4.65 0.20 -5.93
C ALA A 43 5.84 -0.08 -4.98
N PRO A 44 6.00 0.72 -3.90
CA PRO A 44 7.07 0.51 -2.94
C PRO A 44 6.92 -0.87 -2.29
N ALA A 45 8.03 -1.60 -2.17
CA ALA A 45 8.08 -2.85 -1.45
C ALA A 45 7.69 -2.62 0.02
N MET A 46 6.59 -3.22 0.46
CA MET A 46 6.12 -3.14 1.84
C MET A 46 7.15 -3.79 2.77
N ASP A 47 7.51 -3.08 3.82
CA ASP A 47 8.48 -3.44 4.85
C ASP A 47 8.10 -4.79 5.51
N ALA A 48 8.92 -5.83 5.35
CA ALA A 48 8.60 -7.23 5.70
C ALA A 48 8.54 -7.51 7.23
N ARG A 49 8.51 -6.47 8.06
CA ARG A 49 8.51 -6.57 9.54
C ARG A 49 7.17 -7.02 10.12
N PHE A 50 6.07 -6.87 9.37
CA PHE A 50 4.74 -7.32 9.76
C PHE A 50 4.23 -8.39 8.79
N LYS A 51 3.69 -9.48 9.31
CA LYS A 51 3.07 -10.54 8.51
C LYS A 51 1.56 -10.35 8.47
N VAL A 52 0.98 -10.45 7.27
CA VAL A 52 -0.47 -10.48 7.06
C VAL A 52 -0.89 -11.93 6.86
N TRP A 53 -1.99 -12.33 7.51
CA TRP A 53 -2.56 -13.68 7.34
C TRP A 53 -3.05 -13.87 5.89
N GLN A 54 -2.73 -15.03 5.29
CA GLN A 54 -3.12 -15.32 3.92
C GLN A 54 -4.61 -15.69 3.85
N PRO A 55 -5.45 -14.95 3.10
CA PRO A 55 -6.88 -15.21 3.06
C PRO A 55 -7.30 -16.24 1.99
N VAL A 56 -6.40 -16.53 1.03
CA VAL A 56 -6.69 -17.41 -0.11
C VAL A 56 -6.01 -18.76 0.10
N ASN A 57 -6.75 -19.86 -0.14
CA ASN A 57 -6.26 -21.25 -0.06
C ASN A 57 -5.66 -21.66 1.30
N ASN A 58 -6.03 -20.98 2.38
CA ASN A 58 -5.56 -21.25 3.73
C ASN A 58 -6.73 -21.76 4.58
N LYS A 59 -7.33 -22.88 4.13
CA LYS A 59 -8.48 -23.53 4.78
C LYS A 59 -7.99 -24.44 5.91
N GLN A 60 -8.72 -24.38 7.01
CA GLN A 60 -8.43 -25.11 8.24
C GLN A 60 -9.52 -26.16 8.50
N TYR A 61 -9.15 -27.22 9.20
CA TYR A 61 -10.00 -28.38 9.51
C TYR A 61 -10.08 -28.59 11.03
N GLU A 62 -10.42 -27.52 11.76
CA GLU A 62 -10.54 -27.52 13.23
C GLU A 62 -9.25 -27.96 13.96
N THR A 63 -9.37 -28.85 14.95
CA THR A 63 -8.29 -29.26 15.86
C THR A 63 -7.07 -29.79 15.07
N PHE A 64 -5.87 -29.35 15.47
CA PHE A 64 -4.56 -29.63 14.85
C PHE A 64 -4.28 -29.01 13.47
N SER A 65 -5.27 -28.45 12.78
CA SER A 65 -5.05 -27.93 11.41
C SER A 65 -4.09 -26.74 11.29
N TYR A 66 -3.85 -25.99 12.37
CA TYR A 66 -2.90 -24.87 12.41
C TYR A 66 -1.46 -25.29 12.70
N LEU A 67 -1.24 -26.56 13.04
CA LEU A 67 0.07 -27.10 13.34
C LEU A 67 0.72 -27.63 12.05
N PRO A 68 2.04 -27.89 12.06
CA PRO A 68 2.67 -28.67 11.00
C PRO A 68 1.95 -30.03 10.80
N PRO A 69 1.98 -30.59 9.58
CA PRO A 69 1.40 -31.91 9.32
C PRO A 69 1.95 -32.95 10.29
N LEU A 70 1.05 -33.68 10.94
CA LEU A 70 1.41 -34.69 11.93
C LEU A 70 2.11 -35.86 11.25
N THR A 71 3.14 -36.37 11.90
CA THR A 71 3.80 -37.62 11.50
C THR A 71 2.96 -38.83 11.92
N ASN A 72 3.19 -39.99 11.29
CA ASN A 72 2.49 -41.23 11.65
C ASN A 72 2.65 -41.59 13.14
N GLN A 73 3.79 -41.28 13.76
CA GLN A 73 4.00 -41.51 15.18
C GLN A 73 3.15 -40.59 16.07
N GLU A 74 2.96 -39.34 15.67
CA GLU A 74 2.11 -38.40 16.40
C GLU A 74 0.63 -38.74 16.24
N ILE A 75 0.22 -39.18 15.05
CA ILE A 75 -1.13 -39.69 14.80
C ILE A 75 -1.41 -40.92 15.69
N ALA A 76 -0.46 -41.86 15.79
CA ALA A 76 -0.60 -43.02 16.66
C ALA A 76 -0.80 -42.61 18.13
N ARG A 77 -0.06 -41.62 18.64
CA ARG A 77 -0.25 -41.10 20.00
C ARG A 77 -1.62 -40.48 20.22
N GLN A 78 -2.20 -39.82 19.21
CA GLN A 78 -3.56 -39.30 19.31
C GLN A 78 -4.59 -40.43 19.37
N VAL A 79 -4.39 -41.52 18.61
CA VAL A 79 -5.22 -42.72 18.69
C VAL A 79 -5.08 -43.39 20.07
N ASP A 80 -3.86 -43.50 20.60
CA ASP A 80 -3.62 -44.03 21.95
C ASP A 80 -4.32 -43.18 23.01
N TYR A 81 -4.30 -41.85 22.88
CA TYR A 81 -5.04 -40.95 23.77
C TYR A 81 -6.56 -41.22 23.74
N ILE A 82 -7.15 -41.43 22.57
CA ILE A 82 -8.57 -41.76 22.43
C ILE A 82 -8.89 -43.09 23.14
N ILE A 83 -8.07 -44.13 22.90
CA ILE A 83 -8.25 -45.46 23.48
C ILE A 83 -8.07 -45.42 25.00
N ASN A 84 -7.07 -44.72 25.51
CA ASN A 84 -6.78 -44.63 26.94
C ASN A 84 -7.88 -43.91 27.73
N ASN A 85 -8.64 -43.03 27.08
CA ASN A 85 -9.82 -42.40 27.68
C ASN A 85 -11.11 -43.23 27.52
N GLY A 86 -11.03 -44.41 26.88
CA GLY A 86 -12.19 -45.28 26.64
C GLY A 86 -13.12 -44.79 25.52
N TYR A 87 -12.64 -43.94 24.62
CA TYR A 87 -13.41 -43.44 23.48
C TYR A 87 -13.25 -44.38 22.27
N THR A 88 -14.28 -44.48 21.42
CA THR A 88 -14.24 -45.30 20.19
C THR A 88 -13.89 -44.41 18.99
N PRO A 89 -12.75 -44.64 18.31
CA PRO A 89 -12.36 -43.84 17.14
C PRO A 89 -13.21 -44.16 15.90
N CYS A 90 -13.38 -43.17 15.02
CA CYS A 90 -14.08 -43.28 13.72
C CYS A 90 -13.33 -42.48 12.64
N LEU A 91 -13.50 -42.88 11.38
CA LEU A 91 -13.01 -42.15 10.21
C LEU A 91 -14.20 -41.65 9.39
N GLU A 92 -14.08 -40.45 8.82
CA GLU A 92 -15.09 -39.78 7.98
C GLU A 92 -14.52 -39.44 6.59
#